data_AF-A0A074MAH3-F1
#
_entry.id   AF-A0A074MAH3-F1
#
_cell.length_a   1.000
_cell.length_b   1.000
_cell.length_c   1.000
_cell.angle_alpha   90.00
_cell.angle_beta   90.00
_cell.angle_gamma   90.00
#
_symmetry.space_group_name_H-M   'P 1'
#
loop_
_entity.id
_entity.type
_entity.pdbx_description
1 polymer ?
#
loop_
_entity_poly.entity_id
_entity_poly.type
_entity_poly.pdbx_seq_one_letter_code
_entity_poly.pdbx_strand_id
1 'polypeptide(L)'
;MSVRLESLHKITDLKNRLTQQANWQYTESLRNLETEREKLQNLLASHEEAVLELHNMTMEGVSAQELHGWMQFMLSQRSLIERQNHLIEGKRSECTEKRQEMTECYLEEQKWVKLKGRRLEEHQAWLNKLAQESLDEIAVTGYQRTKG
;
A
#
# COMPACT_ATOMS: atom_id res chain seq x y z
N MET A 1 17.26 4.52 28.86
CA MET A 1 17.67 5.60 27.94
C MET A 1 16.44 6.46 27.63
N SER A 2 16.44 7.74 28.02
CA SER A 2 15.33 8.65 27.69
C SER A 2 15.49 9.16 26.25
N VAL A 3 14.60 8.76 25.35
CA VAL A 3 14.57 9.27 23.98
C VAL A 3 14.00 10.69 24.02
N ARG A 4 14.75 11.67 23.50
CA ARG A 4 14.32 13.08 23.49
C ARG A 4 13.09 13.24 22.59
N LEU A 5 12.19 14.16 22.96
CA LEU A 5 10.96 14.47 22.21
C LEU A 5 11.23 14.83 20.74
N GLU A 6 12.31 15.57 20.46
CA GLU A 6 12.76 15.89 19.10
C GLU A 6 13.14 14.65 18.29
N SER A 7 13.84 13.70 18.92
CA SER A 7 14.21 12.42 18.30
C SER A 7 12.96 11.60 17.99
N LEU A 8 11.98 11.58 18.89
CA LEU A 8 10.67 10.94 18.66
C LEU A 8 9.91 11.58 17.51
N HIS A 9 9.93 12.92 17.40
CA HIS A 9 9.31 13.63 16.28
C HIS A 9 9.90 13.18 14.93
N LYS A 10 11.23 13.22 14.82
CA LYS A 10 11.95 12.75 13.61
C LYS A 10 11.65 11.28 13.27
N ILE A 11 11.58 10.41 14.28
CA ILE A 11 11.24 8.99 14.06
C ILE A 11 9.81 8.84 13.57
N THR A 12 8.83 9.55 14.17
CA THR A 12 7.45 9.51 13.68
C THR A 12 7.32 10.03 12.26
N ASP A 13 8.03 11.09 11.89
CA ASP A 13 7.97 11.64 10.53
C ASP A 13 8.57 10.67 9.51
N LEU A 14 9.70 10.03 9.86
CA LEU A 14 10.29 9.00 9.02
C LEU A 14 9.33 7.82 8.84
N LYS A 15 8.69 7.38 9.92
CA LYS A 15 7.73 6.25 9.86
C LYS A 15 6.51 6.59 9.03
N ASN A 16 5.98 7.81 9.14
CA ASN A 16 4.89 8.28 8.29
C ASN A 16 5.28 8.27 6.80
N ARG A 17 6.48 8.77 6.45
CA ARG A 17 6.98 8.73 5.07
C ARG A 17 7.11 7.31 4.54
N LEU A 18 7.58 6.37 5.36
CA LEU A 18 7.66 4.95 4.98
C LEU A 18 6.28 4.35 4.74
N THR A 19 5.28 4.64 5.59
CA THR A 19 3.89 4.23 5.35
C THR A 19 3.34 4.80 4.05
N GLN A 20 3.58 6.09 3.78
CA GLN A 20 3.15 6.73 2.53
C GLN A 20 3.79 6.06 1.31
N GLN A 21 5.09 5.75 1.38
CA GLN A 21 5.80 5.04 0.32
C GLN A 21 5.24 3.64 0.10
N ALA A 22 5.02 2.86 1.16
CA ALA A 22 4.46 1.52 1.06
C ALA A 22 3.03 1.55 0.47
N ASN A 23 2.21 2.52 0.87
CA ASN A 23 0.88 2.72 0.29
C ASN A 23 0.93 3.07 -1.21
N TRP A 24 1.86 3.94 -1.60
CA TRP A 24 2.08 4.27 -3.01
C TRP A 24 2.49 3.04 -3.81
N GLN A 25 3.44 2.24 -3.32
CA GLN A 25 3.90 1.01 -3.96
C GLN A 25 2.77 -0.02 -4.12
N TYR A 26 1.92 -0.17 -3.09
CA TYR A 26 0.74 -1.03 -3.15
C TYR A 26 -0.25 -0.53 -4.21
N THR A 27 -0.57 0.76 -4.22
CA THR A 27 -1.48 1.37 -5.21
C THR A 27 -0.94 1.19 -6.63
N GLU A 28 0.36 1.39 -6.85
CA GLU A 28 1.00 1.16 -8.14
C GLU A 28 0.91 -0.32 -8.56
N SER A 29 1.10 -1.25 -7.62
CA SER A 29 0.96 -2.69 -7.91
C SER A 29 -0.45 -3.08 -8.33
N LEU A 30 -1.48 -2.50 -7.70
CA LEU A 30 -2.87 -2.70 -8.08
C LEU A 30 -3.14 -2.17 -9.49
N ARG A 31 -2.62 -0.98 -9.82
CA ARG A 31 -2.76 -0.41 -11.16
C ARG A 31 -2.14 -1.32 -12.21
N ASN A 32 -0.93 -1.82 -11.94
CA ASN A 32 -0.25 -2.75 -12.85
C ASN A 32 -1.03 -4.06 -13.02
N LEU A 33 -1.58 -4.62 -11.93
CA LEU A 33 -2.45 -5.79 -12.00
C LEU A 33 -3.67 -5.55 -12.87
N GLU A 34 -4.31 -4.38 -12.74
CA GLU A 34 -5.48 -4.03 -13.54
C GLU A 34 -5.13 -3.88 -15.03
N THR A 35 -4.02 -3.23 -15.35
CA THR A 35 -3.52 -3.15 -16.73
C THR A 35 -3.26 -4.54 -17.34
N GLU A 36 -2.72 -5.49 -16.56
CA GLU A 36 -2.53 -6.87 -17.03
C GLU A 36 -3.86 -7.61 -17.22
N ARG A 37 -4.90 -7.30 -16.42
CA ARG A 37 -6.25 -7.84 -16.61
C ARG A 37 -6.95 -7.30 -17.85
N GLU A 38 -6.82 -6.01 -18.12
CA GLU A 38 -7.32 -5.38 -19.35
C GLU A 38 -6.70 -6.03 -20.59
N LYS A 39 -5.38 -6.29 -20.57
CA LYS A 39 -4.70 -7.03 -21.65
C LYS A 39 -5.28 -8.43 -21.84
N LEU A 40 -5.53 -9.17 -20.76
CA LEU A 40 -6.16 -10.48 -20.84
C LEU A 40 -7.55 -10.39 -21.45
N GLN A 41 -8.35 -9.41 -21.04
CA GLN A 41 -9.69 -9.19 -21.59
C GLN A 41 -9.65 -8.93 -23.10
N ASN A 42 -8.71 -8.11 -23.56
CA ASN A 42 -8.51 -7.86 -24.99
C ASN A 42 -8.09 -9.12 -25.75
N LEU A 43 -7.22 -9.96 -25.17
CA LEU A 43 -6.83 -11.25 -25.76
C LEU A 43 -8.01 -12.21 -25.87
N LEU A 44 -8.86 -12.28 -24.84
CA LEU A 44 -10.06 -13.12 -24.83
C LEU A 44 -11.07 -12.64 -25.88
N ALA A 45 -11.33 -11.34 -25.95
CA ALA A 45 -12.21 -10.76 -26.96
C ALA A 45 -11.71 -11.03 -28.38
N SER A 46 -10.41 -10.84 -28.63
CA SER A 46 -9.80 -11.14 -29.93
C SER A 46 -9.87 -12.64 -30.28
N HIS A 47 -9.74 -13.52 -29.30
CA HIS A 47 -9.90 -14.96 -29.51
C HIS A 47 -11.35 -15.34 -29.83
N GLU A 48 -12.33 -14.75 -29.15
CA GLU A 48 -13.75 -14.95 -29.46
C GLU A 48 -14.10 -14.47 -30.88
N GLU A 49 -13.59 -13.29 -31.28
CA GLU A 49 -13.74 -12.76 -32.63
C GLU A 49 -13.14 -13.70 -33.68
N ALA A 50 -11.93 -14.20 -33.46
CA ALA A 50 -11.27 -15.16 -34.35
C ALA A 50 -12.05 -16.48 -34.49
N VAL A 51 -12.66 -16.96 -33.40
CA VAL A 51 -13.52 -18.15 -33.44
C VAL A 51 -14.77 -17.91 -34.29
N LEU A 52 -15.40 -16.74 -34.15
CA LEU A 52 -16.56 -16.36 -34.96
C LEU A 52 -16.20 -16.21 -36.44
N GLU A 53 -15.07 -15.58 -36.76
CA GLU A 53 -14.58 -15.45 -38.14
C GLU A 53 -14.31 -16.83 -38.76
N LEU A 54 -13.61 -17.71 -38.04
CA LEU A 54 -13.36 -19.08 -38.50
C LEU A 54 -14.67 -19.83 -38.75
N HIS A 55 -15.66 -19.69 -37.86
CA HIS A 55 -16.97 -20.31 -38.04
C HIS A 55 -17.64 -19.84 -39.33
N ASN A 56 -17.67 -18.53 -39.57
CA ASN A 56 -18.25 -17.96 -40.79
C ASN A 56 -17.51 -18.45 -42.05
N MET A 57 -16.18 -18.44 -42.03
CA MET A 57 -15.37 -18.94 -43.16
C MET A 57 -15.61 -20.43 -43.44
N THR A 58 -15.83 -21.25 -42.41
CA THR A 58 -16.15 -22.67 -42.62
C THR A 58 -17.51 -22.89 -43.29
N MET A 59 -18.46 -21.97 -43.12
CA MET A 59 -19.76 -22.02 -43.79
C MET A 59 -19.69 -21.62 -45.27
N GLU A 60 -18.74 -20.76 -45.64
CA GLU A 60 -18.53 -20.29 -47.02
C GLU A 60 -17.66 -21.23 -47.88
N GLY A 61 -16.98 -22.18 -47.22
CA GLY A 61 -16.07 -23.12 -47.86
C GLY A 61 -14.64 -22.59 -47.85
N VAL A 62 -13.81 -23.17 -46.98
CA VAL A 62 -12.42 -22.77 -46.77
C VAL A 62 -11.45 -23.85 -47.24
N SER A 63 -10.29 -23.45 -47.75
CA SER A 63 -9.25 -24.40 -48.11
C SER A 63 -8.62 -25.03 -46.86
N ALA A 64 -8.14 -26.26 -46.98
CA ALA A 64 -7.44 -26.93 -45.86
C ALA A 64 -6.22 -26.14 -45.36
N GLN A 65 -5.56 -25.37 -46.23
CA GLN A 65 -4.40 -24.55 -45.89
C GLN A 65 -4.79 -23.32 -45.06
N GLU A 66 -5.89 -22.65 -45.39
CA GLU A 66 -6.42 -21.53 -44.60
C GLU A 66 -6.88 -22.02 -43.22
N LEU A 67 -7.58 -23.16 -43.17
CA LEU A 67 -8.03 -23.76 -41.92
C LEU A 67 -6.85 -24.11 -41.01
N HIS A 68 -5.77 -24.64 -41.58
CA HIS A 68 -4.54 -24.90 -40.83
C HIS A 68 -3.92 -23.61 -40.27
N GLY A 69 -3.87 -22.54 -41.07
CA GLY A 69 -3.39 -21.23 -40.62
C GLY A 69 -4.18 -20.69 -39.42
N TRP A 70 -5.51 -20.76 -39.50
CA TRP A 70 -6.39 -20.37 -38.40
C TRP A 70 -6.20 -21.21 -37.13
N MET A 71 -6.05 -22.53 -37.27
CA MET A 71 -5.76 -23.39 -36.11
C MET A 71 -4.45 -23.00 -35.43
N GLN A 72 -3.38 -22.72 -36.19
CA GLN A 72 -2.11 -22.26 -35.64
C GLN A 72 -2.25 -20.90 -34.95
N PHE A 73 -2.99 -19.98 -35.55
CA PHE A 73 -3.28 -18.69 -34.95
C PHE A 73 -4.02 -18.83 -33.61
N MET A 74 -5.10 -19.60 -33.55
CA MET A 74 -5.85 -19.83 -32.30
C MET A 74 -5.00 -20.52 -31.22
N LEU A 75 -4.15 -21.49 -31.60
CA LEU A 75 -3.21 -22.12 -30.67
C LEU A 75 -2.21 -21.10 -30.10
N SER A 76 -1.73 -20.17 -30.93
CA SER A 76 -0.84 -19.10 -30.48
C SER A 76 -1.54 -18.13 -29.51
N GLN A 77 -2.79 -17.75 -29.81
CA GLN A 77 -3.59 -16.90 -28.91
C GLN A 77 -3.88 -17.58 -27.58
N ARG A 78 -4.21 -18.88 -27.60
CA ARG A 78 -4.39 -19.65 -26.37
C ARG A 78 -3.12 -19.68 -25.51
N SER A 79 -1.96 -19.86 -26.13
CA SER A 79 -0.67 -19.79 -25.40
C SER A 79 -0.42 -18.41 -24.80
N LEU A 80 -0.77 -17.34 -25.52
CA LEU A 80 -0.68 -15.97 -25.00
C LEU A 80 -1.63 -15.74 -23.82
N ILE A 81 -2.87 -16.21 -23.90
CA ILE A 81 -3.86 -16.15 -22.82
C ILE A 81 -3.35 -16.90 -21.57
N GLU A 82 -2.81 -18.10 -21.74
CA GLU A 82 -2.25 -18.89 -20.63
C GLU A 82 -1.07 -18.17 -19.97
N ARG A 83 -0.13 -17.61 -20.77
CA ARG A 83 0.98 -16.82 -20.25
C ARG A 83 0.51 -15.57 -19.52
N GLN A 84 -0.49 -14.87 -20.06
CA GLN A 84 -1.05 -13.67 -19.45
C GLN A 84 -1.73 -13.98 -18.11
N ASN A 85 -2.44 -15.12 -18.02
CA ASN A 85 -3.01 -15.60 -16.76
C ASN A 85 -1.93 -15.86 -15.70
N HIS A 86 -0.83 -16.53 -16.08
CA HIS A 86 0.30 -16.75 -15.18
C HIS A 86 0.94 -15.42 -14.71
N LEU A 87 1.07 -14.45 -15.61
CA LEU A 87 1.56 -13.12 -15.27
C LEU A 87 0.65 -12.41 -14.26
N ILE A 88 -0.67 -12.46 -14.49
CA ILE A 88 -1.67 -11.91 -13.56
C ILE A 88 -1.56 -12.56 -12.19
N GLU A 89 -1.38 -13.88 -12.11
CA GLU A 89 -1.22 -14.57 -10.83
C GLU A 89 0.04 -14.13 -10.10
N GLY A 90 1.16 -13.98 -10.82
CA GLY A 90 2.39 -13.38 -10.25
C GLY A 90 2.15 -11.95 -9.73
N LYS A 91 1.43 -11.12 -10.49
CA LYS A 91 1.07 -9.76 -10.07
C LYS A 91 0.13 -9.72 -8.87
N ARG A 92 -0.76 -10.69 -8.73
CA ARG A 92 -1.62 -10.84 -7.52
C ARG A 92 -0.80 -11.19 -6.28
N SER A 93 0.19 -12.07 -6.42
CA SER A 93 1.14 -12.35 -5.32
C SER A 93 1.88 -11.08 -4.91
N GLU A 94 2.43 -10.35 -5.88
CA GLU A 94 3.13 -9.08 -5.64
C GLU A 94 2.24 -8.05 -4.92
N CYS A 95 0.98 -7.91 -5.32
CA CYS A 95 0.02 -7.04 -4.64
C CYS A 95 -0.24 -7.48 -3.18
N THR A 96 -0.29 -8.79 -2.95
CA THR A 96 -0.53 -9.36 -1.62
C THR A 96 0.64 -9.11 -0.69
N GLU A 97 1.86 -9.29 -1.18
CA GLU A 97 3.11 -8.98 -0.47
C GLU A 97 3.18 -7.49 -0.12
N LYS A 98 2.98 -6.60 -1.10
CA LYS A 98 2.98 -5.14 -0.87
C LYS A 98 1.88 -4.68 0.10
N ARG A 99 0.71 -5.31 0.07
CA ARG A 99 -0.36 -5.05 1.05
C ARG A 99 0.08 -5.42 2.46
N GLN A 100 0.78 -6.53 2.61
CA GLN A 100 1.31 -6.97 3.90
C GLN A 100 2.37 -5.97 4.40
N GLU A 101 3.34 -5.60 3.56
CA GLU A 101 4.38 -4.61 3.89
C GLU A 101 3.78 -3.26 4.32
N MET A 102 2.78 -2.77 3.57
CA MET A 102 2.04 -1.55 3.91
C MET A 102 1.37 -1.67 5.28
N THR A 103 0.76 -2.82 5.58
CA THR A 103 0.09 -3.08 6.86
C THR A 103 1.10 -3.09 8.00
N GLU A 104 2.26 -3.72 7.82
CA GLU A 104 3.35 -3.75 8.80
C GLU A 104 3.90 -2.35 9.07
N CYS A 105 4.16 -1.57 8.02
CA CYS A 105 4.59 -0.17 8.13
C CYS A 105 3.57 0.68 8.90
N TYR A 106 2.28 0.53 8.60
CA TYR A 106 1.21 1.24 9.31
C TYR A 106 1.15 0.87 10.80
N LEU A 107 1.27 -0.42 11.12
CA LEU A 107 1.29 -0.88 12.52
C LEU A 107 2.50 -0.33 13.27
N GLU A 108 3.66 -0.26 12.64
CA GLU A 108 4.84 0.37 13.23
C GLU A 108 4.63 1.85 13.47
N GLU A 109 4.15 2.61 12.47
CA GLU A 109 3.84 4.03 12.62
C GLU A 109 2.91 4.28 13.80
N GLN A 110 1.83 3.50 13.92
CA GLN A 110 0.89 3.59 15.03
C GLN A 110 1.54 3.38 16.40
N LYS A 111 2.50 2.45 16.51
CA LYS A 111 3.27 2.26 17.76
C LYS A 111 4.07 3.52 18.10
N TRP A 112 4.71 4.14 17.11
CA TRP A 112 5.51 5.36 17.31
C TRP A 112 4.66 6.57 17.64
N VAL A 113 3.50 6.74 16.99
CA VAL A 113 2.54 7.79 17.31
C VAL A 113 2.04 7.65 18.75
N LYS A 114 1.68 6.44 19.18
CA LYS A 114 1.27 6.17 20.56
C LYS A 114 2.39 6.44 21.58
N LEU A 115 3.63 6.13 21.24
CA LEU A 115 4.78 6.41 22.10
C LEU A 115 5.04 7.92 22.22
N LYS A 116 4.95 8.66 21.11
CA LYS A 116 5.06 10.12 21.10
C LYS A 116 3.97 10.78 21.94
N GLY A 117 2.72 10.31 21.82
CA GLY A 117 1.60 10.79 22.64
C GLY A 117 1.87 10.63 24.14
N ARG A 118 2.23 9.42 24.57
CA ARG A 118 2.58 9.15 25.98
C ARG A 118 3.72 10.04 26.49
N ARG A 119 4.77 10.25 25.68
CA ARG A 119 5.89 11.12 26.05
C ARG A 119 5.51 12.59 26.16
N LEU A 120 4.59 13.06 25.33
CA LEU A 120 4.04 14.42 25.43
C LEU A 120 3.22 14.58 26.71
N GLU A 121 2.38 13.59 27.04
CA GLU A 121 1.61 13.57 28.28
C GLU A 121 2.51 13.58 29.52
N GLU A 122 3.54 12.74 29.56
CA GLU A 122 4.55 12.70 30.64
C GLU A 122 5.24 14.06 30.81
N HIS A 123 5.65 14.68 29.70
CA HIS A 123 6.32 15.97 29.72
C HIS A 123 5.39 17.09 30.20
N GLN A 124 4.13 17.09 29.76
CA GLN A 124 3.14 18.06 30.21
C GLN A 124 2.84 17.91 31.71
N ALA A 125 2.71 16.68 32.19
CA ALA A 125 2.52 16.41 33.61
C ALA A 125 3.71 16.89 34.45
N TRP A 126 4.93 16.70 33.94
CA TRP A 126 6.15 17.21 34.59
C TRP A 126 6.18 18.74 34.64
N LEU A 127 5.85 19.43 33.54
CA LEU A 127 5.76 20.90 33.51
C LEU A 127 4.71 21.44 34.48
N ASN A 128 3.54 20.80 34.53
CA ASN A 128 2.47 21.21 35.45
C ASN A 128 2.91 21.05 36.92
N LYS A 129 3.62 19.96 37.23
CA LYS A 129 4.16 19.74 38.58
C LYS A 129 5.19 20.81 38.95
N LEU A 130 6.12 21.13 38.05
CA LEU A 130 7.12 22.17 38.27
C LEU A 130 6.48 23.55 38.47
N ALA A 131 5.44 23.86 37.68
CA ALA A 131 4.69 25.11 37.83
C ALA A 131 3.97 25.17 39.20
N GLN A 132 3.37 24.06 39.64
CA GLN A 132 2.71 23.98 40.95
C GLN A 132 3.71 24.18 42.09
N GLU A 133 4.87 23.50 42.04
CA GLU A 133 5.95 23.65 43.03
C GLU A 133 6.41 25.12 43.12
N SER A 134 6.58 25.79 41.97
CA SER A 134 6.94 27.21 41.93
C SER A 134 5.85 28.12 42.55
N LEU A 135 4.57 27.84 42.32
CA LEU A 135 3.47 28.60 42.92
C LEU A 135 3.42 28.41 44.45
N ASP A 136 3.64 27.19 44.91
CA ASP A 136 3.67 26.86 46.34
C ASP A 136 4.84 27.59 47.04
N GLU A 137 6.02 27.64 46.42
CA GLU A 137 7.17 28.41 46.93
C GLU A 137 6.89 29.91 47.02
N ILE A 138 6.23 30.49 46.01
CA ILE A 138 5.81 31.90 46.04
C ILE A 138 4.79 32.15 47.15
N ALA A 139 3.83 31.25 47.34
CA ALA A 139 2.83 31.37 48.39
C ALA A 139 3.47 31.32 49.80
N VAL A 140 4.42 30.41 50.03
CA VAL A 140 5.15 30.29 51.30
C VAL A 140 5.99 31.55 51.58
N THR A 141 6.73 32.03 50.59
CA THR A 141 7.57 33.24 50.76
C THR A 141 6.75 34.51 50.94
N GLY A 142 5.61 34.64 50.26
CA GLY A 142 4.66 35.75 50.44
C GLY A 142 3.99 35.73 51.83
N TYR A 143 3.63 34.55 52.32
CA TYR A 143 3.08 34.38 53.67
C TYR A 143 4.09 34.73 54.76
N GLN A 144 5.36 34.34 54.60
CA GLN A 144 6.43 34.69 55.54
C GLN A 144 6.69 36.20 55.59
N ARG A 145 6.59 36.91 54.45
CA ARG A 145 6.76 38.37 54.38
C ARG A 145 5.60 39.19 54.93
N THR A 146 4.42 38.60 55.04
CA THR A 146 3.23 39.29 55.59
C THR A 146 3.07 39.09 57.09
N LYS A 147 3.81 38.14 57.68
CA LYS A 147 3.82 37.84 59.12
C LYS A 147 5.06 38.34 59.87
N GLY A 148 6.11 38.75 59.16
CA GLY A 148 7.29 39.43 59.73
C GLY A 148 7.14 40.94 59.63
#